data_AF-A0A6M1ZRR9-F1
#
_entry.id   AF-A0A6M1ZRR9-F1
#
_cell.length_a   1.000
_cell.length_b   1.000
_cell.length_c   1.000
_cell.angle_alpha   90.00
_cell.angle_beta   90.00
_cell.angle_gamma   90.00
#
_symmetry.space_group_name_H-M   'P 1'
#
loop_
_entity.id
_entity.type
_entity.pdbx_description
1 polymer ?
#
loop_
_entity_poly.entity_id
_entity_poly.type
_entity_poly.pdbx_seq_one_letter_code
_entity_poly.pdbx_strand_id
1 'polypeptide(L)'
;MRWIFFTLLFCIPTLHAERIDPSVSSFEQREKKHVDLFDFSGEYENLEDIDIDARRKKRVEVLLTGTYPVLESINYEGSFGSLIGKLSGTYPKLSLVNFFCKSAMMQLDLTGKWEQDCDINIRATAGDIVLTLPTDVGVIIHTKRLPTGKVIVNDLTKKGLGWTKKTFINELYEESPVTLTLNLEVSKGRIIIN
;
A
#
# COMPACT_ATOMS: atom_id res chain seq x y z
N MET A 1 37.86 37.86 -74.34
CA MET A 1 38.48 36.64 -73.78
C MET A 1 38.55 36.79 -72.26
N ARG A 2 38.03 35.78 -71.54
CA ARG A 2 38.27 35.41 -70.13
C ARG A 2 38.26 36.54 -69.08
N TRP A 3 37.10 36.69 -68.44
CA TRP A 3 36.98 37.24 -67.09
C TRP A 3 37.46 36.17 -66.09
N ILE A 4 38.43 36.51 -65.25
CA ILE A 4 38.84 35.70 -64.10
C ILE A 4 38.23 36.37 -62.87
N PHE A 5 37.16 35.78 -62.33
CA PHE A 5 36.69 36.12 -60.98
C PHE A 5 37.45 35.23 -59.99
N PHE A 6 38.21 35.86 -59.09
CA PHE A 6 38.73 35.22 -57.88
C PHE A 6 37.57 34.94 -56.93
N THR A 7 37.21 33.67 -56.75
CA THR A 7 36.36 33.24 -55.64
C THR A 7 37.21 33.12 -54.37
N LEU A 8 37.13 34.13 -53.52
CA LEU A 8 37.57 34.05 -52.13
C LEU A 8 36.61 33.12 -51.37
N LEU A 9 37.04 31.88 -51.11
CA LEU A 9 36.39 30.99 -50.15
C LEU A 9 36.57 31.59 -48.75
N PHE A 10 35.55 32.28 -48.24
CA PHE A 10 35.43 32.50 -46.81
C PHE A 10 34.92 31.22 -46.15
N CYS A 11 35.85 30.51 -45.52
CA CYS A 11 35.58 29.39 -44.63
C CYS A 11 34.88 29.95 -43.38
N ILE A 12 33.57 29.75 -43.23
CA ILE A 12 32.85 30.06 -42.00
C ILE A 12 33.17 28.94 -41.01
N PRO A 13 33.79 29.21 -39.84
CA PRO A 13 33.89 28.20 -38.80
C PRO A 13 32.47 27.92 -38.30
N THR A 14 31.99 26.69 -38.49
CA THR A 14 30.79 26.17 -37.84
C THR A 14 31.02 26.15 -36.34
N LEU A 15 30.56 27.20 -35.66
CA LEU A 15 30.42 27.22 -34.21
C LEU A 15 29.36 26.17 -33.86
N HIS A 16 29.80 25.00 -33.39
CA HIS A 16 28.93 24.06 -32.69
C HIS A 16 28.53 24.71 -31.36
N ALA A 17 27.47 25.51 -31.39
CA ALA A 17 26.74 25.85 -30.19
C ALA A 17 25.93 24.61 -29.81
N GLU A 18 26.45 23.85 -28.85
CA GLU A 18 25.69 22.82 -28.16
C GLU A 18 24.45 23.50 -27.57
N ARG A 19 23.28 23.24 -28.17
CA ARG A 19 22.00 23.68 -27.64
C ARG A 19 21.79 22.93 -26.33
N ILE A 20 22.14 23.56 -25.22
CA ILE A 20 21.62 23.18 -23.90
C ILE A 20 20.13 23.49 -23.96
N ASP A 21 19.30 22.44 -24.00
CA ASP A 21 17.85 22.56 -23.88
C ASP A 21 17.52 23.07 -22.45
N PRO A 22 17.02 24.31 -22.28
CA PRO A 22 16.72 24.85 -20.95
C PRO A 22 15.49 24.21 -20.31
N SER A 23 14.77 23.34 -21.02
CA SER A 23 13.54 22.72 -20.52
C SER A 23 13.77 21.40 -19.77
N VAL A 24 14.97 20.82 -19.84
CA VAL A 24 15.30 19.53 -19.21
C VAL A 24 15.78 19.67 -17.76
N SER A 25 16.12 20.87 -17.27
CA SER A 25 16.82 21.01 -15.99
C SER A 25 16.05 21.69 -14.85
N SER A 26 14.75 22.03 -15.00
CA SER A 26 13.98 22.69 -13.93
C SER A 26 12.78 21.92 -13.38
N PHE A 27 12.32 20.85 -14.06
CA PHE A 27 11.23 20.00 -13.55
C PHE A 27 11.71 18.73 -12.83
N GLU A 28 12.95 18.28 -13.06
CA GLU A 28 13.44 17.01 -12.53
C GLU A 28 13.98 17.08 -11.09
N GLN A 29 13.90 18.21 -10.39
CA GLN A 29 14.71 18.38 -9.18
C GLN A 29 14.05 19.00 -7.94
N ARG A 30 12.72 18.98 -7.73
CA ARG A 30 12.17 19.41 -6.42
C ARG A 30 10.73 19.11 -5.98
N GLU A 31 10.00 18.13 -6.51
CA GLU A 31 8.98 17.51 -5.65
C GLU A 31 9.68 16.48 -4.76
N LYS A 32 10.13 16.91 -3.58
CA LYS A 32 10.19 15.99 -2.43
C LYS A 32 8.83 15.31 -2.40
N LYS A 33 8.78 14.02 -2.71
CA LYS A 33 7.55 13.23 -2.76
C LYS A 33 6.82 13.42 -1.43
N HIS A 34 5.82 14.29 -1.41
CA HIS A 34 5.04 14.58 -0.22
C HIS A 34 4.35 13.29 0.23
N VAL A 35 4.52 12.97 1.51
CA VAL A 35 3.86 11.84 2.17
C VAL A 35 2.95 12.43 3.22
N ASP A 36 1.67 12.09 3.13
CA ASP A 36 0.71 12.41 4.17
C ASP A 36 0.86 11.37 5.27
N LEU A 37 1.55 11.77 6.34
CA LEU A 37 1.83 10.94 7.50
C LEU A 37 0.73 11.15 8.56
N PHE A 38 0.08 10.05 8.94
CA PHE A 38 -0.81 9.97 10.10
C PHE A 38 -0.10 9.14 11.17
N ASP A 39 0.55 9.84 12.11
CA ASP A 39 1.35 9.22 13.17
C ASP A 39 0.57 9.17 14.47
N PHE A 40 0.27 7.94 14.91
CA PHE A 40 -0.37 7.60 16.17
C PHE A 40 0.55 6.75 17.04
N SER A 41 1.88 6.87 16.96
CA SER A 41 2.83 6.01 17.67
C SER A 41 2.87 6.10 19.21
N GLY A 42 2.07 6.99 19.82
CA GLY A 42 1.99 7.20 21.28
C GLY A 42 0.96 6.33 22.02
N GLU A 43 0.68 6.70 23.27
CA GLU A 43 -0.34 6.07 24.10
C GLU A 43 -1.65 6.86 24.04
N TYR A 44 -2.75 6.17 23.76
CA TYR A 44 -4.07 6.79 23.59
C TYR A 44 -5.13 6.04 24.41
N GLU A 45 -5.18 6.36 25.71
CA GLU A 45 -6.04 5.69 26.71
C GLU A 45 -7.54 5.71 26.38
N ASN A 46 -8.01 6.76 25.69
CA ASN A 46 -9.43 7.02 25.46
C ASN A 46 -9.79 7.10 23.96
N LEU A 47 -8.92 6.62 23.06
CA LEU A 47 -9.20 6.65 21.62
C LEU A 47 -10.04 5.43 21.24
N GLU A 48 -11.30 5.65 20.89
CA GLU A 48 -12.27 4.60 20.57
C GLU A 48 -12.33 4.27 19.08
N ASP A 49 -12.17 5.27 18.21
CA ASP A 49 -12.29 5.12 16.77
C ASP A 49 -11.25 5.95 16.01
N ILE A 50 -10.81 5.43 14.87
CA ILE A 50 -9.99 6.15 13.90
C ILE A 50 -10.68 6.15 12.55
N ASP A 51 -10.90 7.34 11.98
CA ASP A 51 -11.41 7.50 10.61
C ASP A 51 -10.48 8.43 9.81
N ILE A 52 -9.91 7.90 8.72
CA ILE A 52 -8.95 8.57 7.87
C ILE A 52 -9.51 8.68 6.44
N ASP A 53 -9.97 9.88 6.05
CA ASP A 53 -10.29 10.22 4.66
C ASP A 53 -9.02 10.73 3.94
N ALA A 54 -8.44 9.85 3.13
CA ALA A 54 -7.27 10.10 2.32
C ALA A 54 -7.57 10.10 0.81
N ARG A 55 -8.81 10.33 0.40
CA ARG A 55 -9.24 10.22 -1.01
C ARG A 55 -8.49 11.14 -1.99
N ARG A 56 -7.83 12.19 -1.51
CA ARG A 56 -7.05 13.13 -2.33
C ARG A 56 -5.55 13.09 -2.04
N LYS A 57 -5.09 12.08 -1.29
CA LYS A 57 -3.69 11.89 -0.93
C LYS A 57 -3.06 10.84 -1.85
N LYS A 58 -1.85 11.09 -2.34
CA LYS A 58 -1.16 10.23 -3.31
C LYS A 58 -0.27 9.19 -2.62
N ARG A 59 0.30 9.54 -1.46
CA ARG A 59 1.21 8.71 -0.67
C ARG A 59 0.84 8.90 0.78
N VAL A 60 0.36 7.84 1.41
CA VAL A 60 -0.09 7.88 2.79
C VAL A 60 0.70 6.88 3.59
N GLU A 61 1.17 7.32 4.76
CA GLU A 61 1.71 6.46 5.79
C GLU A 61 0.84 6.59 7.03
N VAL A 62 0.35 5.46 7.54
CA VAL A 62 -0.40 5.39 8.79
C VAL A 62 0.41 4.58 9.78
N LEU A 63 0.84 5.20 10.88
CA LEU A 63 1.63 4.56 11.92
C LEU A 63 0.77 4.39 13.16
N LEU A 64 0.37 3.17 13.46
CA LEU A 64 -0.42 2.79 14.62
C LEU A 64 0.42 1.88 15.52
N THR A 65 1.58 2.36 15.95
CA THR A 65 2.57 1.53 16.67
C THR A 65 2.49 1.67 18.20
N GLY A 66 1.47 2.38 18.69
CA GLY A 66 1.28 2.74 20.08
C GLY A 66 0.46 1.72 20.89
N THR A 67 -0.11 2.20 21.99
CA THR A 67 -1.02 1.42 22.85
C THR A 67 -2.40 2.04 22.82
N TYR A 68 -3.43 1.22 22.56
CA TYR A 68 -4.81 1.68 22.40
C TYR A 68 -5.76 0.80 23.22
N PRO A 69 -5.89 1.02 24.54
CA PRO A 69 -6.63 0.13 25.43
C PRO A 69 -8.13 0.01 25.12
N VAL A 70 -8.70 1.01 24.43
CA VAL A 70 -10.13 1.09 24.14
C VAL A 70 -10.49 1.30 22.67
N LEU A 71 -9.53 1.22 21.75
CA LEU A 71 -9.79 1.38 20.32
C LEU A 71 -10.59 0.20 19.80
N GLU A 72 -11.77 0.46 19.24
CA GLU A 72 -12.71 -0.54 18.74
C GLU A 72 -12.69 -0.65 17.22
N SER A 73 -12.48 0.47 16.52
CA SER A 73 -12.49 0.48 15.05
C SER A 73 -11.47 1.40 14.37
N ILE A 74 -10.98 0.94 13.20
CA ILE A 74 -10.16 1.73 12.28
C ILE A 74 -10.82 1.73 10.90
N ASN A 75 -11.01 2.91 10.33
CA ASN A 75 -11.54 3.11 8.99
C ASN A 75 -10.58 3.99 8.18
N TYR A 76 -10.23 3.52 6.99
CA TYR A 76 -9.41 4.25 6.04
C TYR A 76 -10.07 4.24 4.66
N GLU A 77 -10.24 5.43 4.08
CA GLU A 77 -10.75 5.60 2.72
C GLU A 77 -9.75 6.38 1.85
N GLY A 78 -9.13 5.69 0.90
CA GLY A 78 -8.25 6.26 -0.12
C GLY A 78 -8.83 6.18 -1.53
N SER A 79 -8.30 6.98 -2.46
CA SER A 79 -8.66 6.87 -3.88
C SER A 79 -7.56 6.22 -4.71
N PHE A 80 -6.33 6.74 -4.65
CA PHE A 80 -5.26 6.31 -5.53
C PHE A 80 -3.86 6.44 -4.92
N GLY A 81 -2.88 5.78 -5.52
CA GLY A 81 -1.47 5.94 -5.17
C GLY A 81 -0.94 4.81 -4.29
N SER A 82 -0.38 5.14 -3.13
CA SER A 82 0.17 4.14 -2.20
C SER A 82 -0.24 4.40 -0.75
N LEU A 83 -0.58 3.34 -0.06
CA LEU A 83 -0.78 3.30 1.39
C LEU A 83 0.27 2.35 2.00
N ILE A 84 0.96 2.84 3.02
CA ILE A 84 1.72 1.99 3.95
C ILE A 84 1.04 2.13 5.31
N GLY A 85 0.47 1.04 5.82
CA GLY A 85 -0.11 0.98 7.16
C GLY A 85 0.73 0.10 8.06
N LYS A 86 1.14 0.61 9.22
CA LYS A 86 1.81 -0.16 10.27
C LYS A 86 0.91 -0.26 11.48
N LEU A 87 0.26 -1.41 11.66
CA LEU A 87 -0.59 -1.75 12.79
C LEU A 87 0.17 -2.69 13.72
N SER A 88 1.33 -2.24 14.20
CA SER A 88 2.23 -3.01 15.07
C SER A 88 2.09 -2.63 16.55
N GLY A 89 0.99 -1.94 16.91
CA GLY A 89 0.69 -1.49 18.27
C GLY A 89 0.08 -2.59 19.14
N THR A 90 -0.54 -2.19 20.25
CA THR A 90 -1.28 -3.09 21.16
C THR A 90 -2.76 -2.74 21.14
N TYR A 91 -3.60 -3.74 20.86
CA TYR A 91 -5.03 -3.57 20.63
C TYR A 91 -5.88 -4.57 21.44
N PRO A 92 -6.23 -4.23 22.68
CA PRO A 92 -7.05 -5.11 23.51
C PRO A 92 -8.51 -5.22 23.09
N LYS A 93 -9.04 -4.20 22.38
CA LYS A 93 -10.46 -4.09 22.01
C LYS A 93 -10.75 -3.90 20.52
N LEU A 94 -9.73 -3.87 19.67
CA LEU A 94 -9.90 -3.58 18.25
C LEU A 94 -10.56 -4.78 17.59
N SER A 95 -11.79 -4.57 17.13
CA SER A 95 -12.62 -5.63 16.56
C SER A 95 -12.91 -5.43 15.08
N LEU A 96 -12.66 -4.22 14.55
CA LEU A 96 -12.95 -3.89 13.16
C LEU A 96 -11.87 -3.00 12.53
N VAL A 97 -11.33 -3.44 11.38
CA VAL A 97 -10.40 -2.66 10.56
C VAL A 97 -10.87 -2.66 9.12
N ASN A 98 -11.08 -1.47 8.55
CA ASN A 98 -11.50 -1.30 7.17
C ASN A 98 -10.47 -0.47 6.40
N PHE A 99 -9.87 -1.07 5.37
CA PHE A 99 -9.04 -0.36 4.39
C PHE A 99 -9.72 -0.43 3.02
N PHE A 100 -10.21 0.71 2.55
CA PHE A 100 -10.77 0.83 1.21
C PHE A 100 -9.92 1.76 0.34
N CYS A 101 -9.58 1.28 -0.85
CA CYS A 101 -8.97 2.08 -1.90
C CYS A 101 -9.63 1.80 -3.25
N LYS A 102 -9.69 2.79 -4.15
CA LYS A 102 -10.07 2.49 -5.55
C LYS A 102 -8.89 1.89 -6.30
N SER A 103 -7.78 2.62 -6.40
CA SER A 103 -6.61 2.23 -7.21
C SER A 103 -5.29 2.51 -6.49
N ALA A 104 -4.93 1.68 -5.50
CA ALA A 104 -3.73 1.89 -4.70
C ALA A 104 -2.93 0.60 -4.48
N MET A 105 -1.61 0.75 -4.39
CA MET A 105 -0.76 -0.26 -3.76
C MET A 105 -0.90 -0.11 -2.25
N MET A 106 -1.28 -1.18 -1.56
CA MET A 106 -1.42 -1.21 -0.11
C MET A 106 -0.38 -2.17 0.47
N GLN A 107 0.45 -1.67 1.38
CA GLN A 107 1.35 -2.49 2.19
C GLN A 107 0.92 -2.34 3.65
N LEU A 108 0.41 -3.42 4.24
CA LEU A 108 -0.12 -3.42 5.60
C LEU A 108 0.67 -4.41 6.44
N ASP A 109 1.21 -3.90 7.54
CA ASP A 109 1.84 -4.68 8.60
C ASP A 109 0.83 -4.85 9.73
N LEU A 110 0.41 -6.09 9.99
CA LEU A 110 -0.60 -6.45 11.00
C LEU A 110 0.03 -7.16 12.21
N THR A 111 1.35 -7.06 12.40
CA THR A 111 2.11 -7.74 13.46
C THR A 111 1.92 -7.16 14.86
N GLY A 112 0.87 -6.37 15.08
CA GLY A 112 0.51 -5.86 16.39
C GLY A 112 0.11 -6.95 17.36
N LYS A 113 -0.03 -6.56 18.63
CA LYS A 113 -0.54 -7.42 19.70
C LYS A 113 -2.06 -7.33 19.72
N TRP A 114 -2.72 -8.40 19.30
CA TRP A 114 -4.17 -8.51 19.27
C TRP A 114 -4.64 -9.32 20.48
N GLU A 115 -5.49 -8.74 21.32
CA GLU A 115 -6.05 -9.45 22.49
C GLU A 115 -7.55 -9.78 22.32
N GLN A 116 -8.11 -9.44 21.16
CA GLN A 116 -9.48 -9.75 20.77
C GLN A 116 -9.54 -10.15 19.28
N ASP A 117 -10.53 -10.98 18.95
CA ASP A 117 -10.90 -11.26 17.56
C ASP A 117 -11.18 -9.97 16.78
N CYS A 118 -10.68 -9.91 15.55
CA CYS A 118 -10.85 -8.72 14.71
C CYS A 118 -11.19 -9.10 13.26
N ASP A 119 -12.21 -8.42 12.73
CA ASP A 119 -12.56 -8.46 11.31
C ASP A 119 -11.78 -7.39 10.55
N ILE A 120 -10.98 -7.81 9.57
CA ILE A 120 -10.12 -6.93 8.78
C ILE A 120 -10.56 -6.99 7.32
N ASN A 121 -11.18 -5.92 6.83
CA ASN A 121 -11.70 -5.83 5.47
C ASN A 121 -10.79 -4.94 4.62
N ILE A 122 -10.13 -5.52 3.62
CA ILE A 122 -9.21 -4.80 2.73
C ILE A 122 -9.71 -4.93 1.29
N ARG A 123 -10.06 -3.80 0.69
CA ARG A 123 -10.70 -3.75 -0.62
C ARG A 123 -10.01 -2.77 -1.56
N ALA A 124 -9.66 -3.25 -2.75
CA ALA A 124 -9.15 -2.45 -3.85
C ALA A 124 -9.79 -2.82 -5.20
N THR A 125 -10.12 -1.82 -6.02
CA THR A 125 -10.46 -2.11 -7.43
C THR A 125 -9.20 -2.45 -8.22
N ALA A 126 -8.13 -1.68 -8.04
CA ALA A 126 -6.85 -1.90 -8.69
C ALA A 126 -5.65 -1.68 -7.77
N GLY A 127 -4.57 -2.41 -8.02
CA GLY A 127 -3.32 -2.30 -7.27
C GLY A 127 -3.01 -3.57 -6.48
N ASP A 128 -1.77 -3.65 -5.98
CA ASP A 128 -1.32 -4.81 -5.22
C ASP A 128 -1.58 -4.59 -3.73
N ILE A 129 -1.98 -5.67 -3.04
CA ILE A 129 -2.10 -5.74 -1.59
C ILE A 129 -0.98 -6.63 -1.08
N VAL A 130 -0.14 -6.10 -0.20
CA VAL A 130 0.94 -6.82 0.47
C VAL A 130 0.66 -6.81 1.96
N LEU A 131 0.58 -7.99 2.55
CA LEU A 131 0.30 -8.16 3.97
C LEU A 131 1.48 -8.83 4.67
N THR A 132 1.76 -8.38 5.88
CA THR A 132 2.57 -9.11 6.85
C THR A 132 1.67 -9.46 8.02
N LEU A 133 1.57 -10.74 8.33
CA LEU A 133 0.63 -11.27 9.33
C LEU A 133 1.30 -11.46 10.70
N PRO A 134 0.53 -11.40 11.79
CA PRO A 134 1.01 -11.84 13.09
C PRO A 134 1.18 -13.36 13.12
N THR A 135 2.10 -13.84 13.95
CA THR A 135 2.44 -15.26 14.10
C THR A 135 2.01 -15.84 15.45
N ASP A 136 1.43 -15.02 16.33
CA ASP A 136 1.06 -15.34 17.71
C ASP A 136 -0.47 -15.48 17.93
N VAL A 137 -1.27 -15.24 16.88
CA VAL A 137 -2.74 -15.41 16.90
C VAL A 137 -3.22 -16.26 15.72
N GLY A 138 -4.44 -16.78 15.79
CA GLY A 138 -5.09 -17.46 14.68
C GLY A 138 -5.36 -16.49 13.54
N VAL A 139 -5.19 -16.92 12.30
CA VAL A 139 -5.46 -16.10 11.12
C VAL A 139 -6.25 -16.91 10.10
N ILE A 140 -7.37 -16.35 9.64
CA ILE A 140 -8.12 -16.85 8.48
C ILE A 140 -8.30 -15.76 7.44
N ILE A 141 -8.01 -16.10 6.19
CA ILE A 141 -8.00 -15.15 5.08
C ILE A 141 -8.96 -15.64 4.02
N HIS A 142 -10.01 -14.88 3.79
CA HIS A 142 -10.92 -15.04 2.67
C HIS A 142 -10.51 -14.11 1.54
N THR A 143 -10.09 -14.69 0.42
CA THR A 143 -9.81 -13.93 -0.79
C THR A 143 -10.99 -14.05 -1.74
N LYS A 144 -11.51 -12.89 -2.18
CA LYS A 144 -12.48 -12.79 -3.27
C LYS A 144 -11.80 -12.07 -4.43
N ARG A 145 -11.77 -12.72 -5.59
CA ARG A 145 -10.96 -12.24 -6.70
C ARG A 145 -11.61 -12.44 -8.05
N LEU A 146 -11.36 -11.53 -8.99
CA LEU A 146 -11.59 -11.77 -10.42
C LEU A 146 -10.47 -12.67 -11.00
N PRO A 147 -10.71 -13.40 -12.10
CA PRO A 147 -9.79 -14.42 -12.64
C PRO A 147 -8.37 -13.93 -12.99
N THR A 148 -8.18 -12.62 -13.20
CA THR A 148 -6.99 -12.04 -13.84
C THR A 148 -5.83 -11.77 -12.90
N GLY A 149 -5.63 -12.59 -11.87
CA GLY A 149 -4.33 -12.55 -11.23
C GLY A 149 -4.15 -13.39 -10.01
N LYS A 150 -3.13 -13.01 -9.25
CA LYS A 150 -2.38 -13.93 -8.43
C LYS A 150 -2.56 -13.64 -6.95
N VAL A 151 -2.79 -14.70 -6.19
CA VAL A 151 -2.58 -14.71 -4.74
C VAL A 151 -1.28 -15.48 -4.54
N ILE A 152 -0.31 -14.85 -3.89
CA ILE A 152 0.97 -15.45 -3.49
C ILE A 152 0.90 -15.54 -1.97
N VAL A 153 1.06 -16.75 -1.45
CA VAL A 153 0.93 -17.02 -0.02
C VAL A 153 2.12 -17.86 0.38
N ASN A 154 2.83 -17.42 1.41
CA ASN A 154 3.88 -18.18 2.07
C ASN A 154 3.32 -18.70 3.40
N ASP A 155 3.71 -19.90 3.80
CA ASP A 155 3.49 -20.45 5.15
C ASP A 155 2.04 -20.51 5.67
N LEU A 156 1.05 -20.49 4.77
CA LEU A 156 -0.36 -20.74 5.11
C LEU A 156 -0.90 -21.98 4.40
N THR A 157 -1.79 -22.68 5.10
CA THR A 157 -2.53 -23.81 4.55
C THR A 157 -3.77 -23.33 3.81
N LYS A 158 -3.94 -23.75 2.57
CA LYS A 158 -5.17 -23.47 1.80
C LYS A 158 -6.31 -24.39 2.27
N LYS A 159 -7.42 -23.80 2.74
CA LYS A 159 -8.65 -24.53 3.11
C LYS A 159 -9.68 -24.44 1.97
N GLY A 160 -10.15 -25.58 1.49
CA GLY A 160 -11.27 -25.69 0.52
C GLY A 160 -10.90 -25.66 -0.98
N LEU A 161 -11.88 -26.04 -1.79
CA LEU A 161 -11.78 -26.25 -3.25
C LEU A 161 -12.30 -25.09 -4.10
N GLY A 162 -12.68 -23.96 -3.48
CA GLY A 162 -13.29 -22.84 -4.19
C GLY A 162 -12.39 -22.24 -5.28
N TRP A 163 -12.93 -22.15 -6.50
CA TRP A 163 -12.22 -21.57 -7.65
C TRP A 163 -12.18 -20.03 -7.58
N THR A 164 -13.24 -19.40 -7.07
CA THR A 164 -13.42 -17.94 -7.01
C THR A 164 -13.22 -17.34 -5.62
N LYS A 165 -13.42 -18.16 -4.56
CA LYS A 165 -13.15 -17.82 -3.17
C LYS A 165 -12.15 -18.81 -2.62
N LYS A 166 -10.97 -18.33 -2.23
CA LYS A 166 -9.95 -19.17 -1.59
C LYS A 166 -9.79 -18.74 -0.14
N THR A 167 -9.73 -19.73 0.73
CA THR A 167 -9.48 -19.52 2.17
C THR A 167 -8.07 -20.01 2.49
N PHE A 168 -7.33 -19.22 3.27
CA PHE A 168 -6.02 -19.58 3.80
C PHE A 168 -6.03 -19.43 5.31
N ILE A 169 -5.33 -20.31 6.01
CA ILE A 169 -5.24 -20.32 7.47
C ILE A 169 -3.79 -20.52 7.91
N ASN A 170 -3.42 -19.97 9.06
CA ASN A 170 -2.16 -20.31 9.73
C ASN A 170 -2.35 -21.51 10.67
N GLU A 171 -1.26 -21.96 11.29
CA GLU A 171 -1.26 -23.11 12.21
C GLU A 171 -2.08 -22.85 13.48
N LEU A 172 -2.18 -21.59 13.92
CA LEU A 172 -2.88 -21.20 15.15
C LEU A 172 -4.40 -21.00 14.97
N TYR A 173 -4.92 -21.12 13.74
CA TYR A 173 -6.35 -20.99 13.49
C TYR A 173 -7.11 -22.17 14.12
N GLU A 174 -8.14 -21.87 14.94
CA GLU A 174 -8.87 -22.80 15.82
C GLU A 174 -8.08 -23.27 17.08
N GLU A 175 -6.79 -22.91 17.22
CA GLU A 175 -5.99 -23.22 18.42
C GLU A 175 -5.80 -22.01 19.36
N SER A 176 -5.61 -20.83 18.78
CA SER A 176 -5.45 -19.57 19.50
C SER A 176 -6.77 -19.05 20.06
N PRO A 177 -6.79 -18.43 21.26
CA PRO A 177 -7.98 -17.76 21.80
C PRO A 177 -8.38 -16.51 21.01
N VAL A 178 -7.47 -15.96 20.21
CA VAL A 178 -7.69 -14.79 19.35
C VAL A 178 -7.53 -15.18 17.90
N THR A 179 -8.45 -14.74 17.04
CA THR A 179 -8.44 -14.96 15.59
C THR A 179 -8.67 -13.67 14.80
N LEU A 180 -7.81 -13.40 13.82
CA LEU A 180 -8.01 -12.35 12.83
C LEU A 180 -8.68 -12.92 11.57
N THR A 181 -9.82 -12.34 11.20
CA THR A 181 -10.56 -12.69 9.99
C THR A 181 -10.34 -11.65 8.92
N LEU A 182 -9.53 -11.98 7.91
CA LEU A 182 -9.18 -11.07 6.83
C LEU A 182 -10.05 -11.32 5.60
N ASN A 183 -10.81 -10.32 5.19
CA ASN A 183 -11.58 -10.33 3.94
C ASN A 183 -10.87 -9.45 2.90
N LEU A 184 -10.21 -10.10 1.93
CA LEU A 184 -9.42 -9.44 0.90
C LEU A 184 -10.15 -9.46 -0.44
N GLU A 185 -10.44 -8.29 -1.00
CA GLU A 185 -11.04 -8.14 -2.32
C GLU A 185 -10.17 -7.28 -3.23
N VAL A 186 -9.65 -7.87 -4.31
CA VAL A 186 -8.98 -7.13 -5.37
C VAL A 186 -9.49 -7.55 -6.75
N SER A 187 -9.93 -6.58 -7.55
CA SER A 187 -10.38 -6.85 -8.93
C SER A 187 -9.20 -6.99 -9.89
N LYS A 188 -8.23 -6.07 -9.85
CA LYS A 188 -7.02 -6.09 -10.69
C LYS A 188 -5.75 -5.85 -9.87
N GLY A 189 -4.84 -6.80 -9.86
CA GLY A 189 -3.59 -6.71 -9.07
C GLY A 189 -3.25 -8.04 -8.41
N ARG A 190 -2.33 -8.03 -7.46
CA ARG A 190 -1.88 -9.21 -6.71
C ARG A 190 -2.25 -9.06 -5.25
N ILE A 191 -2.51 -10.20 -4.60
CA ILE A 191 -2.50 -10.30 -3.14
C ILE A 191 -1.23 -11.08 -2.79
N ILE A 192 -0.36 -10.50 -1.98
CA ILE A 192 0.89 -11.08 -1.51
C ILE A 192 0.79 -11.14 0.00
N ILE A 193 0.87 -12.34 0.55
CA ILE A 193 0.77 -12.60 1.98
C ILE A 193 2.11 -13.18 2.42
N ASN A 194 2.76 -12.46 3.33
CA ASN A 194 4.03 -12.83 3.95
C ASN A 194 3.85 -13.21 5.41
#